data_AF-A0A0B4N0T3-F1
#
_entry.id   AF-A0A0B4N0T3-F1
#
_cell.length_a   1.000
_cell.length_b   1.000
_cell.length_c   1.000
_cell.angle_alpha   90.00
_cell.angle_beta   90.00
_cell.angle_gamma   90.00
#
_symmetry.space_group_name_H-M   'P 1'
#
loop_
_entity.id
_entity.type
_entity.pdbx_description
1 polymer ?
#
loop_
_entity_poly.entity_id
_entity_poly.type
_entity_poly.pdbx_seq_one_letter_code
_entity_poly.pdbx_strand_id
1 'polypeptide(L)'
;MEKLNINQWAEEDRPREKMMALGAEALSNAELLAILIGSGSTKESAIDLMKRVLNDSHNSLNTLGKKTIHDLCTYNGIGEAKAITILAACELGKRRQQETPEERPKLETATRIYNEMRPQMQDLDVVG
;
A
#
# COMPACT_ATOMS: atom_id res chain seq x y z
N MET A 1 -14.28 -25.86 7.77
CA MET A 1 -12.96 -25.26 7.46
C MET A 1 -12.71 -24.19 8.49
N GLU A 2 -11.63 -24.32 9.26
CA GLU A 2 -11.32 -23.47 10.40
C GLU A 2 -11.04 -22.01 9.99
N LYS A 3 -11.55 -21.09 10.81
CA LYS A 3 -11.35 -19.65 10.69
C LYS A 3 -9.89 -19.31 10.96
N LEU A 4 -9.14 -18.89 9.94
CA LEU A 4 -7.90 -18.14 10.16
C LEU A 4 -8.29 -16.71 10.53
N ASN A 5 -8.51 -16.51 11.83
CA ASN A 5 -8.66 -15.19 12.42
C ASN A 5 -7.34 -14.45 12.19
N ILE A 6 -7.34 -13.17 11.80
CA ILE A 6 -6.10 -12.41 11.56
C ILE A 6 -5.18 -12.36 12.80
N ASN A 7 -5.74 -12.70 13.97
CA ASN A 7 -5.05 -12.88 15.24
C ASN A 7 -4.20 -14.17 15.35
N GLN A 8 -4.33 -15.12 14.41
CA GLN A 8 -3.54 -16.35 14.35
C GLN A 8 -2.33 -16.25 13.40
N TRP A 9 -2.20 -15.15 12.66
CA TRP A 9 -0.98 -14.86 11.92
C TRP A 9 0.12 -14.48 12.91
N ALA A 10 1.36 -14.88 12.60
CA ALA A 10 2.52 -14.34 13.29
C ALA A 10 2.43 -12.80 13.24
N GLU A 11 2.80 -12.14 14.33
CA GLU A 11 2.59 -10.69 14.48
C GLU A 11 3.26 -9.91 13.32
N GLU A 12 4.38 -10.44 12.83
CA GLU A 12 5.13 -9.99 11.65
C GLU A 12 4.42 -10.12 10.30
N ASP A 13 3.41 -11.00 10.17
CA ASP A 13 2.64 -11.15 8.94
C ASP A 13 1.41 -10.22 8.89
N ARG A 14 1.04 -9.59 10.01
CA ARG A 14 -0.08 -8.67 10.03
C ARG A 14 0.28 -7.40 9.26
N PRO A 15 -0.58 -6.90 8.36
CA PRO A 15 -0.20 -5.81 7.45
C PRO A 15 0.29 -4.54 8.14
N ARG A 16 -0.28 -4.15 9.29
CA ARG A 16 0.11 -2.90 9.96
C ARG A 16 1.48 -3.04 10.63
N GLU A 17 1.70 -4.16 11.28
CA GLU A 17 2.93 -4.55 11.94
C GLU A 17 4.06 -4.73 10.91
N LYS A 18 3.79 -5.42 9.81
CA LYS A 18 4.68 -5.54 8.65
C LYS A 18 5.03 -4.18 8.05
N MET A 19 4.06 -3.27 7.91
CA MET A 19 4.30 -1.90 7.44
C MET A 19 5.21 -1.11 8.38
N MET A 20 5.06 -1.28 9.70
CA MET A 20 5.92 -0.63 10.69
C MET A 20 7.34 -1.20 10.68
N ALA A 21 7.50 -2.51 10.48
CA ALA A 21 8.80 -3.18 10.53
C ALA A 21 9.60 -3.07 9.22
N LEU A 22 8.94 -3.22 8.07
CA LEU A 22 9.59 -3.37 6.75
C LEU A 22 9.22 -2.27 5.75
N GLY A 23 8.31 -1.36 6.10
CA GLY A 23 7.84 -0.29 5.23
C GLY A 23 6.80 -0.73 4.20
N ALA A 24 6.22 0.25 3.50
CA ALA A 24 5.12 0.02 2.56
C ALA A 24 5.48 -0.87 1.36
N GLU A 25 6.75 -0.88 0.95
CA GLU A 25 7.24 -1.64 -0.22
C GLU A 25 7.22 -3.16 0.00
N ALA A 26 7.21 -3.61 1.26
CA ALA A 26 7.12 -5.03 1.59
C ALA A 26 5.70 -5.60 1.48
N LEU A 27 4.69 -4.75 1.28
CA LEU A 27 3.28 -5.13 1.24
C LEU A 27 2.77 -5.30 -0.18
N SER A 28 1.97 -6.32 -0.39
CA SER A 28 1.16 -6.46 -1.60
C SER A 28 0.04 -5.42 -1.65
N ASN A 29 -0.49 -5.16 -2.84
CA ASN A 29 -1.68 -4.32 -3.03
C ASN A 29 -2.86 -4.75 -2.16
N ALA A 30 -3.06 -6.06 -1.97
CA ALA A 30 -4.12 -6.59 -1.13
C ALA A 30 -3.92 -6.23 0.35
N GLU A 31 -2.69 -6.33 0.85
CA GLU A 31 -2.36 -5.95 2.23
C GLU A 31 -2.50 -4.44 2.45
N LEU A 32 -2.04 -3.61 1.50
CA LEU A 32 -2.23 -2.15 1.55
C LEU A 32 -3.72 -1.78 1.62
N LEU A 33 -4.54 -2.38 0.76
CA LEU A 33 -5.99 -2.15 0.76
C LEU A 33 -6.66 -2.72 2.02
N ALA A 34 -6.18 -3.84 2.55
CA ALA A 34 -6.67 -4.42 3.80
C ALA A 34 -6.44 -3.49 5.00
N ILE A 35 -5.30 -2.80 5.05
CA ILE A 35 -5.03 -1.76 6.06
C ILE A 35 -6.08 -0.66 5.99
N LEU A 36 -6.38 -0.17 4.78
CA LEU A 36 -7.32 0.92 4.54
C LEU A 36 -8.75 0.56 4.96
N ILE A 37 -9.24 -0.63 4.61
CA ILE A 37 -10.60 -1.05 5.00
C ILE A 37 -10.70 -1.49 6.46
N GLY A 38 -9.56 -1.77 7.10
CA GLY A 38 -9.40 -2.09 8.53
C GLY A 38 -9.91 -3.47 8.95
N SER A 39 -10.96 -4.00 8.32
CA SER A 39 -11.54 -5.31 8.62
C SER A 39 -12.14 -5.97 7.37
N GLY A 40 -12.23 -7.30 7.39
CA GLY A 40 -12.88 -8.10 6.35
C GLY A 40 -14.39 -8.18 6.55
N SER A 41 -14.94 -9.36 6.27
CA SER A 41 -16.34 -9.69 6.50
C SER A 41 -16.48 -10.75 7.60
N THR A 42 -17.70 -11.17 7.89
CA THR A 42 -17.95 -12.36 8.73
C THR A 42 -17.45 -13.67 8.11
N LYS A 43 -17.19 -13.68 6.79
CA LYS A 43 -16.82 -14.88 6.02
C LYS A 43 -15.33 -14.97 5.69
N GLU A 44 -14.63 -13.84 5.59
CA GLU A 44 -13.23 -13.79 5.12
C GLU A 44 -12.46 -12.62 5.74
N SER A 45 -11.13 -12.74 5.79
CA SER A 45 -10.25 -11.69 6.30
C SER A 45 -10.23 -10.45 5.39
N ALA A 46 -9.71 -9.31 5.89
CA ALA A 46 -9.55 -8.12 5.07
C ALA A 46 -8.62 -8.37 3.86
N ILE A 47 -7.57 -9.17 4.05
CA ILE A 47 -6.60 -9.51 3.01
C ILE A 47 -7.27 -10.38 1.94
N ASP A 48 -8.01 -11.42 2.34
CA ASP A 48 -8.67 -12.32 1.39
C ASP A 48 -9.79 -11.62 0.61
N LEU A 49 -10.56 -10.76 1.29
CA LEU A 49 -11.53 -9.89 0.65
C LEU A 49 -10.87 -9.03 -0.43
N MET A 50 -9.75 -8.37 -0.11
CA MET A 50 -9.06 -7.51 -1.08
C MET A 50 -8.35 -8.29 -2.18
N LYS A 51 -7.84 -9.50 -1.92
CA LYS A 51 -7.32 -10.41 -2.95
C LYS A 51 -8.41 -10.75 -3.96
N ARG A 52 -9.62 -11.08 -3.50
CA ARG A 52 -10.76 -11.39 -4.37
C ARG A 52 -11.19 -10.18 -5.21
N VAL A 53 -11.34 -9.01 -4.58
CA VAL A 53 -11.67 -7.74 -5.27
C VAL A 53 -10.63 -7.39 -6.33
N LEU A 54 -9.34 -7.54 -6.03
CA LEU A 54 -8.26 -7.30 -6.97
C LEU A 54 -8.26 -8.31 -8.11
N ASN A 55 -8.49 -9.59 -7.83
CA ASN A 55 -8.56 -10.63 -8.85
C ASN A 55 -9.70 -10.36 -9.86
N ASP A 56 -10.88 -9.96 -9.37
CA ASP A 56 -12.02 -9.53 -10.20
C ASP A 56 -11.75 -8.21 -10.96
N SER A 57 -10.68 -7.51 -10.59
CA SER A 57 -10.18 -6.31 -11.26
C SER A 57 -8.92 -6.59 -12.09
N HIS A 58 -8.66 -7.86 -12.42
CA HIS A 58 -7.47 -8.33 -13.15
C HIS A 58 -6.14 -7.89 -12.53
N ASN A 59 -6.09 -7.81 -11.20
CA ASN A 59 -4.97 -7.30 -10.40
C ASN A 59 -4.53 -5.87 -10.78
N SER A 60 -5.41 -5.08 -11.39
CA SER A 60 -5.16 -3.71 -11.83
C SER A 60 -5.82 -2.71 -10.90
N LEU A 61 -4.99 -1.88 -10.24
CA LEU A 61 -5.47 -0.76 -9.42
C LEU A 61 -6.21 0.29 -10.27
N ASN A 62 -5.86 0.42 -11.55
CA ASN A 62 -6.55 1.33 -12.48
C ASN A 62 -7.95 0.82 -12.83
N THR A 63 -8.15 -0.50 -12.90
CA THR A 63 -9.47 -1.12 -13.10
C THR A 63 -10.30 -1.01 -11.83
N LEU A 64 -9.69 -1.27 -10.66
CA LEU A 64 -10.33 -1.13 -9.35
C LEU A 64 -10.83 0.31 -9.12
N GLY A 65 -9.99 1.32 -9.39
CA GLY A 65 -10.33 2.73 -9.20
C GLY A 65 -11.42 3.27 -10.13
N LYS A 66 -11.85 2.49 -11.15
CA LYS A 66 -12.97 2.84 -12.05
C LYS A 66 -14.30 2.23 -11.62
N LYS A 67 -14.31 1.34 -10.63
CA LYS A 67 -15.56 0.76 -10.10
C LYS A 67 -16.39 1.83 -9.41
N THR A 68 -17.70 1.68 -9.46
CA THR A 68 -18.62 2.51 -8.70
C THR A 68 -18.71 2.05 -7.24
N ILE A 69 -19.26 2.89 -6.36
CA ILE A 69 -19.60 2.49 -4.99
C ILE A 69 -20.53 1.27 -5.01
N HIS A 70 -21.50 1.24 -5.93
CA HIS A 70 -22.43 0.13 -6.07
C HIS A 70 -21.70 -1.18 -6.43
N ASP A 71 -20.77 -1.15 -7.39
CA ASP A 71 -19.97 -2.32 -7.78
C ASP A 71 -19.18 -2.87 -6.59
N LEU A 72 -18.56 -1.98 -5.80
CA LEU A 72 -17.79 -2.37 -4.61
C LEU A 72 -18.67 -2.90 -3.48
N CYS A 73 -19.89 -2.36 -3.31
CA CYS A 73 -20.84 -2.83 -2.30
C CYS A 73 -21.43 -4.22 -2.61
N THR A 74 -21.24 -4.76 -3.81
CA THR A 74 -21.63 -6.16 -4.11
C THR A 74 -20.79 -7.19 -3.35
N TYR A 75 -19.61 -6.80 -2.87
CA TYR A 75 -18.71 -7.65 -2.12
C TYR A 75 -19.15 -7.72 -0.65
N ASN A 76 -19.49 -8.92 -0.17
CA ASN A 76 -19.81 -9.11 1.25
C ASN A 76 -18.65 -8.64 2.15
N GLY A 77 -18.92 -7.65 3.01
CA GLY A 77 -17.92 -7.01 3.87
C GLY A 77 -17.46 -5.63 3.42
N ILE A 78 -17.87 -5.16 2.23
CA ILE A 78 -17.66 -3.80 1.75
C ILE A 78 -19.00 -3.05 1.77
N GLY A 79 -19.18 -2.21 2.77
CA GLY A 79 -20.23 -1.18 2.77
C GLY A 79 -19.72 0.14 2.19
N GLU A 80 -20.60 1.13 2.11
CA GLU A 80 -20.29 2.44 1.52
C GLU A 80 -19.02 3.08 2.07
N ALA A 81 -18.82 3.05 3.40
CA ALA A 81 -17.63 3.62 4.03
C ALA A 81 -16.31 2.99 3.52
N LYS A 82 -16.28 1.65 3.37
CA LYS A 82 -15.11 0.94 2.85
C LYS A 82 -14.94 1.17 1.35
N ALA A 83 -16.03 1.21 0.60
CA ALA A 83 -15.99 1.53 -0.83
C ALA A 83 -15.43 2.93 -1.10
N ILE A 84 -15.93 3.94 -0.38
CA ILE A 84 -15.43 5.32 -0.44
C ILE A 84 -13.95 5.38 -0.09
N THR A 85 -13.53 4.66 0.95
CA THR A 85 -12.12 4.61 1.37
C THR A 85 -11.22 4.05 0.26
N ILE A 86 -11.63 2.96 -0.40
CA ILE A 86 -10.89 2.37 -1.53
C ILE A 86 -10.79 3.36 -2.70
N LEU A 87 -11.90 3.97 -3.08
CA LEU A 87 -11.93 4.93 -4.20
C LEU A 87 -11.10 6.18 -3.90
N ALA A 88 -11.15 6.69 -2.67
CA ALA A 88 -10.32 7.81 -2.23
C ALA A 88 -8.83 7.46 -2.32
N ALA A 89 -8.43 6.25 -1.90
CA ALA A 89 -7.05 5.80 -2.01
C ALA A 89 -6.57 5.70 -3.46
N CYS A 90 -7.41 5.16 -4.36
CA CYS A 90 -7.10 5.09 -5.79
C CYS A 90 -6.94 6.49 -6.41
N GLU A 91 -7.84 7.42 -6.07
CA GLU A 91 -7.77 8.80 -6.55
C GLU A 91 -6.51 9.53 -6.03
N LEU A 92 -6.13 9.33 -4.76
CA LEU A 92 -4.87 9.86 -4.22
C LEU A 92 -3.66 9.31 -4.98
N GLY A 93 -3.63 8.02 -5.29
CA GLY A 93 -2.57 7.41 -6.10
C GLY A 93 -2.47 8.03 -7.49
N LYS A 94 -3.61 8.26 -8.14
CA LYS A 94 -3.69 8.93 -9.44
C LYS A 94 -3.20 10.37 -9.38
N ARG A 95 -3.61 11.16 -8.38
CA ARG A 95 -3.16 12.55 -8.21
C ARG A 95 -1.67 12.63 -7.92
N ARG A 96 -1.15 11.77 -7.05
CA ARG A 96 0.28 11.69 -6.75
C ARG A 96 1.11 11.39 -8.00
N GLN A 97 0.60 10.61 -8.95
CA GLN A 97 1.30 10.36 -10.23
C GLN A 97 1.30 11.58 -11.16
N GLN A 98 0.29 12.43 -11.06
CA GLN A 98 0.12 13.65 -11.86
C GLN A 98 0.86 14.85 -11.28
N GLU A 99 1.14 14.83 -9.98
CA GLU A 99 1.95 15.87 -9.34
C GLU A 99 3.34 15.89 -9.95
N THR A 100 3.79 17.10 -10.28
CA THR A 100 5.17 17.30 -10.71
C THR A 100 6.04 17.01 -9.50
N PRO A 101 7.06 16.13 -9.61
CA PRO A 101 8.01 15.95 -8.53
C PRO A 101 8.55 17.31 -8.13
N GLU A 102 8.63 17.61 -6.84
CA GLU A 102 9.42 18.74 -6.36
C GLU A 102 10.79 18.71 -7.05
N GLU A 103 11.30 19.87 -7.46
CA GLU A 103 12.63 19.99 -8.06
C GLU A 103 13.67 19.44 -7.07
N ARG A 104 13.92 18.13 -7.15
CA ARG A 104 15.06 17.52 -6.48
C ARG A 104 16.29 18.09 -7.17
N PRO A 105 17.31 18.53 -6.43
CA PRO A 105 18.54 18.99 -7.05
C PRO A 105 19.03 17.90 -8.01
N LYS A 106 19.09 18.25 -9.29
CA LYS A 106 19.56 17.36 -10.36
C LYS A 106 20.98 16.90 -10.03
N LEU A 107 21.11 15.70 -9.48
CA LEU A 107 22.39 15.03 -9.23
C LEU A 107 22.97 14.46 -10.55
N GLU A 108 22.97 15.26 -11.61
CA GLU A 108 23.33 14.84 -12.97
C GLU A 108 24.85 14.78 -13.20
N THR A 109 25.66 15.18 -12.22
CA THR A 109 27.12 15.12 -12.31
C THR A 109 27.72 14.48 -11.07
N ALA A 110 28.82 13.74 -11.27
CA ALA A 110 29.58 13.11 -10.19
C ALA A 110 30.00 14.11 -9.10
N THR A 111 30.36 15.34 -9.48
CA THR A 111 30.72 16.41 -8.54
C THR A 111 29.54 16.83 -7.67
N ARG A 112 28.33 16.89 -8.24
CA ARG A 112 27.13 17.30 -7.50
C ARG A 112 26.64 16.19 -6.58
N ILE A 113 26.73 14.93 -7.02
CA ILE A 113 26.55 13.75 -6.15
C ILE A 113 27.55 13.80 -4.99
N TYR A 114 28.83 13.99 -5.29
CA TYR A 114 29.90 14.04 -4.28
C TYR A 114 29.67 15.15 -3.24
N ASN A 115 29.38 16.37 -3.68
CA ASN A 115 29.18 17.50 -2.77
C ASN A 115 27.96 17.34 -1.85
N GLU A 116 26.90 16.69 -2.34
CA GLU A 116 25.67 16.45 -1.57
C GLU A 116 25.85 15.29 -0.59
N MET A 117 26.55 14.22 -0.98
CA MET A 117 26.79 13.05 -0.13
C MET A 117 27.93 13.25 0.88
N ARG A 118 28.94 14.05 0.55
CA ARG A 118 30.15 14.24 1.37
C ARG A 118 29.85 14.63 2.82
N PRO A 119 28.97 15.62 3.15
CA PRO A 119 28.69 15.97 4.54
C PRO A 119 28.10 14.83 5.37
N GLN A 120 27.40 13.90 4.74
CA GLN A 120 26.76 12.75 5.39
C GLN A 120 27.71 11.56 5.53
N MET A 121 28.65 11.42 4.58
CA MET A 121 29.60 10.32 4.53
C MET A 121 30.93 10.61 5.23
N GLN A 122 31.31 11.89 5.37
CA GLN A 122 32.64 12.28 5.88
C GLN A 122 32.89 11.84 7.33
N ASP A 123 31.83 11.66 8.11
CA ASP A 123 31.90 11.31 9.54
C ASP A 123 31.57 9.83 9.78
N LEU A 124 31.42 9.02 8.72
CA LEU A 124 31.24 7.58 8.85
C LEU A 124 32.59 6.90 9.08
N ASP A 125 32.71 6.18 10.20
CA ASP A 125 33.83 5.29 10.44
C ASP A 125 33.83 4.17 9.40
N VAL A 126 34.75 4.25 8.45
CA VAL A 126 35.11 3.11 7.62
C VAL A 126 35.95 2.17 8.46
N VAL A 127 35.30 1.18 9.07
CA VAL A 127 35.99 0.03 9.67
C VAL A 127 36.65 -0.73 8.52
N GLY A 128 37.97 -0.63 8.44
CA GLY A 128 38.82 -1.42 7.54
C GLY A 128 38.98 -2.85 8.01
#